data_AF-A0AAX2UGS5-F1
#
_entry.id   AF-A0AAX2UGS5-F1
#
_cell.length_a   1.000
_cell.length_b   1.000
_cell.length_c   1.000
_cell.angle_alpha   90.00
_cell.angle_beta   90.00
_cell.angle_gamma   90.00
#
_symmetry.space_group_name_H-M   'P 1'
#
loop_
_entity.id
_entity.type
_entity.pdbx_description
1 polymer ?
#
loop_
_entity_poly.entity_id
_entity_poly.type
_entity_poly.pdbx_seq_one_letter_code
_entity_poly.pdbx_strand_id
1 'polypeptide(L)'
;MKAVNLFLLAAVIGVELVLGVVVAPVIFYPQNLIGDNVLNHFQSGLIMSDIFVKMGYVLLVVAFFNAFYELVNFLKKRENFQLRFSKFALSFIVLALALFFVFHFTAYILEAQKLGESVIQTAEFQSMHEASEVVIKIIVCMQIFLYFLSFKIAKKD
;
A
#
# COMPACT_ATOMS: atom_id res chain seq x y z
N MET A 1 -14.37 -6.19 -17.23
CA MET A 1 -14.01 -6.09 -15.79
C MET A 1 -12.64 -6.69 -15.47
N LYS A 2 -12.26 -7.87 -15.99
CA LYS A 2 -10.91 -8.45 -15.73
C LYS A 2 -9.75 -7.51 -16.06
N ALA A 3 -9.74 -6.93 -17.26
CA ALA A 3 -8.69 -5.99 -17.69
C ALA A 3 -8.62 -4.75 -16.77
N VAL A 4 -9.77 -4.21 -16.38
CA VAL A 4 -9.86 -3.07 -15.44
C VAL A 4 -9.29 -3.45 -14.08
N ASN A 5 -9.63 -4.63 -13.53
CA ASN A 5 -9.07 -5.10 -12.27
C ASN A 5 -7.54 -5.25 -12.32
N LEU A 6 -7.02 -5.86 -13.39
CA LEU A 6 -5.57 -6.03 -13.59
C LEU A 6 -4.86 -4.69 -13.77
N PHE A 7 -5.46 -3.75 -14.50
CA PHE A 7 -4.92 -2.40 -14.66
C PHE A 7 -4.84 -1.65 -13.33
N LEU A 8 -5.93 -1.64 -12.56
CA LEU A 8 -5.96 -0.99 -11.24
C LEU A 8 -4.95 -1.62 -10.28
N LEU A 9 -4.84 -2.96 -10.27
CA LEU A 9 -3.87 -3.67 -9.45
C LEU A 9 -2.42 -3.34 -9.86
N ALA A 10 -2.11 -3.33 -11.16
CA ALA A 10 -0.78 -2.95 -11.64
C ALA A 10 -0.46 -1.47 -11.33
N ALA A 11 -1.44 -0.58 -11.47
CA ALA A 11 -1.28 0.84 -11.18
C ALA A 11 -0.97 1.10 -9.71
N VAL A 12 -1.69 0.45 -8.77
CA VAL A 12 -1.45 0.64 -7.33
C VAL A 12 -0.10 0.05 -6.91
N ILE A 13 0.29 -1.12 -7.43
CA ILE A 13 1.63 -1.68 -7.22
C ILE A 13 2.71 -0.69 -7.68
N GLY A 14 2.55 -0.12 -8.87
CA GLY A 14 3.49 0.85 -9.43
C GLY A 14 3.59 2.11 -8.55
N VAL A 15 2.46 2.62 -8.08
CA VAL A 15 2.39 3.73 -7.12
C VAL A 15 3.17 3.41 -5.85
N GLU A 16 2.89 2.27 -5.20
CA GLU A 16 3.53 1.89 -3.93
C GLU A 16 5.06 1.76 -4.09
N LEU A 17 5.52 1.18 -5.19
CA LEU A 17 6.94 1.07 -5.51
C LEU A 17 7.59 2.44 -5.75
N VAL A 18 6.95 3.34 -6.50
CA VAL A 18 7.45 4.70 -6.74
C VAL A 18 7.51 5.49 -5.43
N LEU A 19 6.50 5.36 -4.58
CA LEU A 19 6.48 6.03 -3.27
C LEU A 19 7.66 5.58 -2.41
N GLY A 20 7.92 4.28 -2.32
CA GLY A 20 9.00 3.74 -1.50
C GLY A 20 10.39 3.96 -2.08
N VAL A 21 10.58 3.69 -3.37
CA VAL A 21 11.92 3.68 -4.00
C VAL A 21 12.36 5.06 -4.46
N VAL A 22 11.42 5.90 -4.93
CA VAL A 22 11.74 7.18 -5.57
C VAL A 22 11.36 8.36 -4.68
N VAL A 23 10.12 8.42 -4.20
CA VAL A 23 9.61 9.60 -3.49
C VAL A 23 10.20 9.73 -2.09
N ALA A 24 10.26 8.64 -1.32
CA ALA A 24 10.82 8.66 0.04
C ALA A 24 12.25 9.25 0.09
N PRO A 25 13.24 8.80 -0.70
CA PRO A 25 14.58 9.39 -0.63
C PRO A 25 14.62 10.85 -1.10
N VAL A 26 13.77 11.24 -2.06
CA VAL A 26 13.69 12.65 -2.49
C VAL A 26 13.20 13.56 -1.37
N ILE A 27 12.27 13.08 -0.54
CA ILE A 27 11.70 13.84 0.58
C ILE A 27 12.62 13.86 1.80
N PHE A 28 13.27 12.74 2.12
CA PHE A 28 14.12 12.60 3.31
C PHE A 28 15.58 13.05 3.11
N TYR A 29 16.03 13.22 1.86
CA TYR A 29 17.37 13.74 1.54
C TYR A 29 17.35 14.98 0.62
N PRO A 30 16.60 16.05 0.97
CA PRO A 30 16.47 17.24 0.14
C PRO A 30 17.80 18.00 -0.05
N GLN A 31 18.76 17.84 0.87
CA GLN A 31 20.09 18.46 0.79
C GLN A 31 20.84 18.11 -0.50
N ASN A 32 20.56 16.95 -1.08
CA ASN A 32 21.17 16.52 -2.34
C ASN A 32 20.64 17.31 -3.55
N LEU A 33 19.53 18.03 -3.41
CA LEU A 33 18.86 18.75 -4.49
C LEU A 33 18.86 20.27 -4.29
N ILE A 34 18.56 20.73 -3.07
CA ILE A 34 18.28 22.15 -2.78
C ILE A 34 19.18 22.74 -1.70
N GLY A 35 20.17 21.98 -1.21
CA GLY A 35 21.15 22.41 -0.21
C GLY A 35 20.73 22.15 1.25
N ASP A 36 21.66 22.39 2.16
CA ASP A 36 21.50 22.08 3.59
C ASP A 36 20.51 23.01 4.32
N ASN A 37 19.98 22.53 5.44
CA ASN A 37 19.09 23.27 6.36
C ASN A 37 17.75 23.75 5.78
N VAL A 38 17.28 23.18 4.65
CA VAL A 38 15.97 23.53 4.08
C VAL A 38 14.82 22.81 4.78
N LEU A 39 14.95 21.50 5.00
CA LEU A 39 13.99 20.68 5.73
C LEU A 39 14.73 19.81 6.75
N ASN A 40 14.22 19.77 7.98
CA ASN A 40 14.64 18.76 8.95
C ASN A 40 13.88 17.44 8.74
N HIS A 41 14.37 16.36 9.36
CA HIS A 41 13.78 15.02 9.18
C HIS A 41 12.32 14.94 9.62
N PHE A 42 11.93 15.72 10.65
CA PHE A 42 10.55 15.81 11.11
C PHE A 42 9.63 16.45 10.05
N GLN A 43 10.04 17.56 9.44
CA GLN A 43 9.32 18.25 8.38
C GLN A 43 9.17 17.36 7.13
N SER A 44 10.22 16.65 6.74
CA SER A 44 10.16 15.63 5.69
C SER A 44 9.15 14.53 6.02
N GLY A 45 9.11 14.08 7.28
CA GLY A 45 8.14 13.13 7.78
C GLY A 45 6.69 13.63 7.67
N LEU A 46 6.43 14.90 7.94
CA LEU A 46 5.08 15.49 7.78
C LEU A 46 4.63 15.47 6.32
N ILE A 47 5.52 15.81 5.38
CA ILE A 47 5.24 15.78 3.94
C ILE A 47 4.97 14.34 3.49
N MET A 48 5.82 13.38 3.91
CA MET A 48 5.65 11.97 3.54
C MET A 48 4.34 11.38 4.08
N SER A 49 3.97 11.71 5.32
CA SER A 49 2.70 11.27 5.90
C SER A 49 1.49 11.77 5.11
N ASP A 50 1.48 13.03 4.68
CA ASP A 50 0.39 13.57 3.87
C ASP A 50 0.25 12.86 2.51
N ILE A 51 1.37 12.51 1.89
CA ILE A 51 1.38 11.68 0.67
C ILE A 51 0.82 10.28 0.98
N PHE A 52 1.26 9.65 2.07
CA PHE A 52 0.76 8.33 2.47
C PHE A 52 -0.74 8.31 2.77
N VAL A 53 -1.31 9.37 3.35
CA VAL A 53 -2.76 9.48 3.55
C VAL A 53 -3.48 9.48 2.21
N LYS A 54 -3.07 10.37 1.29
CA LYS A 54 -3.71 10.52 -0.03
C LYS A 54 -3.60 9.23 -0.85
N MET A 55 -2.42 8.63 -0.90
CA MET A 55 -2.19 7.40 -1.63
C MET A 55 -2.75 6.17 -0.91
N GLY A 56 -2.87 6.21 0.41
CA GLY A 56 -3.55 5.20 1.22
C GLY A 56 -5.04 5.09 0.88
N TYR A 57 -5.72 6.21 0.61
CA TYR A 57 -7.10 6.17 0.11
C TYR A 57 -7.20 5.58 -1.30
N VAL A 58 -6.24 5.87 -2.18
CA VAL A 58 -6.18 5.22 -3.50
C VAL A 58 -6.00 3.71 -3.36
N LEU A 59 -5.09 3.26 -2.49
CA LEU A 59 -4.91 1.86 -2.14
C LEU A 59 -6.22 1.23 -1.65
N LEU A 60 -6.91 1.87 -0.71
CA LEU A 60 -8.19 1.36 -0.20
C LEU A 60 -9.24 1.18 -1.29
N VAL A 61 -9.43 2.19 -2.14
CA VAL A 61 -10.41 2.12 -3.23
C VAL A 61 -10.10 0.96 -4.17
N VAL A 62 -8.83 0.80 -4.57
CA VAL A 62 -8.40 -0.31 -5.44
C VAL A 62 -8.55 -1.66 -4.74
N ALA A 63 -8.18 -1.76 -3.46
CA ALA A 63 -8.31 -3.00 -2.68
C ALA A 63 -9.78 -3.42 -2.52
N PHE A 64 -10.69 -2.47 -2.26
CA PHE A 64 -12.13 -2.74 -2.22
C PHE A 64 -12.67 -3.22 -3.57
N PHE A 65 -12.30 -2.54 -4.66
CA PHE A 65 -12.70 -2.94 -6.00
C PHE A 65 -12.20 -4.35 -6.33
N ASN A 66 -10.95 -4.65 -5.99
CA ASN A 66 -10.32 -5.94 -6.24
C ASN A 66 -10.97 -7.06 -5.43
N ALA A 67 -11.22 -6.86 -4.13
CA ALA A 67 -11.92 -7.81 -3.27
C ALA A 67 -13.34 -8.09 -3.75
N PHE A 68 -14.08 -7.05 -4.18
CA PHE A 68 -15.40 -7.21 -4.77
C PHE A 68 -15.37 -7.99 -6.08
N TYR A 69 -14.42 -7.67 -6.96
CA TYR A 69 -14.24 -8.38 -8.23
C TYR A 69 -13.93 -9.87 -8.02
N GLU A 70 -13.04 -10.21 -7.10
CA GLU A 70 -12.71 -11.60 -6.79
C GLU A 70 -13.83 -12.33 -6.04
N LEU A 71 -14.62 -11.65 -5.21
CA LEU A 71 -15.84 -12.21 -4.62
C LEU A 71 -16.83 -12.63 -5.72
N VAL A 72 -17.08 -11.77 -6.71
CA VAL A 72 -17.97 -12.08 -7.83
C VAL A 72 -17.43 -13.25 -8.67
N ASN A 73 -16.12 -13.31 -8.91
CA ASN A 73 -15.49 -14.46 -9.60
C ASN A 73 -15.56 -15.74 -8.78
N PHE A 74 -15.41 -15.64 -7.46
CA PHE A 74 -15.58 -16.74 -6.52
C PHE A 74 -17.01 -17.27 -6.51
N LEU A 75 -18.03 -16.53 -6.96
CA LEU A 75 -19.39 -17.06 -7.08
C LEU A 75 -19.66 -17.72 -8.45
N LYS A 76 -18.98 -17.28 -9.52
CA LYS A 76 -19.28 -17.67 -10.92
C LYS A 76 -18.83 -19.08 -11.35
N LYS A 77 -18.12 -19.84 -10.52
CA LYS A 77 -17.71 -21.25 -10.76
C LYS A 77 -17.02 -21.58 -12.10
N ARG A 78 -16.27 -20.63 -12.68
CA ARG A 78 -15.60 -20.80 -13.98
C ARG A 78 -14.20 -21.42 -13.94
N GLU A 79 -13.53 -21.38 -12.78
CA GLU A 79 -12.16 -21.88 -12.59
C GLU A 79 -12.12 -22.97 -11.50
N ASN A 80 -10.99 -23.66 -11.37
CA ASN A 80 -10.76 -24.63 -10.28
C ASN A 80 -10.95 -23.96 -8.92
N PHE A 81 -11.59 -24.67 -7.98
CA PHE A 81 -11.90 -24.14 -6.65
C PHE A 81 -10.66 -23.58 -5.93
N GLN A 82 -9.55 -24.33 -5.96
CA GLN A 82 -8.29 -23.92 -5.33
C GLN A 82 -7.79 -22.56 -5.84
N LEU A 83 -7.78 -22.35 -7.16
CA LEU A 83 -7.31 -21.09 -7.74
C LEU A 83 -8.21 -19.91 -7.36
N ARG A 84 -9.52 -20.13 -7.37
CA ARG A 84 -10.52 -19.11 -7.04
C ARG A 84 -10.46 -18.73 -5.58
N PHE A 85 -10.32 -19.74 -4.72
CA PHE A 85 -10.16 -19.55 -3.28
C PHE A 85 -8.87 -18.79 -2.99
N SER A 86 -7.75 -19.14 -3.63
CA SER A 86 -6.49 -18.40 -3.48
C SER A 86 -6.62 -16.92 -3.89
N LYS A 87 -7.20 -16.62 -5.06
CA LYS A 87 -7.42 -15.23 -5.51
C LYS A 87 -8.31 -14.45 -4.55
N PHE A 88 -9.43 -15.06 -4.15
CA PHE A 88 -10.36 -14.49 -3.18
C PHE A 88 -9.69 -14.20 -1.84
N ALA A 89 -9.01 -15.19 -1.25
CA ALA A 89 -8.31 -15.04 0.02
C ALA A 89 -7.23 -13.95 -0.05
N LEU A 90 -6.41 -13.93 -1.11
CA LEU A 90 -5.40 -12.89 -1.30
C LEU A 90 -6.01 -11.49 -1.40
N SER A 91 -7.08 -11.32 -2.18
CA SER A 91 -7.76 -10.02 -2.32
C SER A 91 -8.32 -9.50 -1.00
N PHE A 92 -8.86 -10.39 -0.15
CA PHE A 92 -9.38 -10.04 1.16
C PHE A 92 -8.28 -9.77 2.18
N ILE A 93 -7.16 -10.51 2.13
CA ILE A 93 -6.00 -10.23 2.98
C ILE A 93 -5.41 -8.86 2.62
N VAL A 94 -5.26 -8.55 1.33
CA VAL A 94 -4.81 -7.22 0.86
C VAL A 94 -5.74 -6.12 1.36
N LEU A 95 -7.07 -6.32 1.25
CA LEU A 95 -8.04 -5.36 1.78
C LEU A 95 -7.91 -5.18 3.30
N ALA A 96 -7.79 -6.27 4.07
CA ALA A 96 -7.63 -6.20 5.52
C ALA A 96 -6.35 -5.47 5.92
N LEU A 97 -5.22 -5.76 5.25
CA LEU A 97 -3.96 -5.07 5.49
C LEU A 97 -4.01 -3.60 5.07
N ALA A 98 -4.68 -3.27 3.96
CA ALA A 98 -4.85 -1.88 3.53
C ALA A 98 -5.70 -1.08 4.53
N LEU A 99 -6.80 -1.67 5.04
CA LEU A 99 -7.61 -1.09 6.12
C LEU A 99 -6.77 -0.85 7.37
N PHE A 100 -5.95 -1.84 7.75
CA PHE A 100 -5.07 -1.72 8.90
C PHE A 100 -3.98 -0.65 8.69
N PHE A 101 -3.38 -0.59 7.51
CA PHE A 101 -2.39 0.44 7.16
C PHE A 101 -2.96 1.87 7.26
N VAL A 102 -4.14 2.10 6.70
CA VAL A 102 -4.74 3.45 6.67
C VAL A 102 -5.35 3.83 8.02
N PHE A 103 -6.15 2.96 8.62
CA PHE A 103 -6.93 3.32 9.81
C PHE A 103 -6.19 3.10 11.14
N HIS A 104 -5.14 2.27 11.16
CA HIS A 104 -4.36 2.03 12.37
C HIS A 104 -2.98 2.70 12.29
N PHE A 105 -2.12 2.28 11.36
CA PHE A 105 -0.74 2.79 11.32
C PHE A 105 -0.67 4.26 10.92
N THR A 106 -1.33 4.64 9.82
CA THR A 106 -1.30 6.03 9.35
C THR A 106 -1.95 6.97 10.35
N ALA A 107 -3.08 6.56 10.96
CA ALA A 107 -3.73 7.34 12.01
C ALA A 107 -2.80 7.57 13.22
N TYR A 108 -2.16 6.50 13.72
CA TYR A 108 -1.19 6.60 14.82
C TYR A 108 -0.02 7.53 14.50
N ILE A 109 0.58 7.39 13.32
CA ILE A 109 1.72 8.22 12.90
C ILE A 109 1.33 9.71 12.86
N LEU A 110 0.15 10.03 12.32
CA LEU A 110 -0.34 11.41 12.27
C LEU A 110 -0.62 11.99 13.65
N GLU A 111 -1.17 11.19 14.57
CA GLU A 111 -1.40 11.62 15.94
C GLU A 111 -0.08 11.88 16.67
N ALA A 112 0.89 10.98 16.55
CA ALA A 112 2.22 11.15 17.13
C ALA A 112 2.93 12.39 16.56
N GLN A 113 2.83 12.64 15.24
CA GLN A 113 3.39 13.82 14.60
C GLN A 113 2.76 15.13 15.10
N LYS A 114 1.46 15.14 15.42
CA LYS A 114 0.77 16.32 15.99
C LYS A 114 1.25 16.68 17.40
N LEU A 115 1.72 15.69 18.16
CA LEU A 115 2.25 15.89 19.52
C LEU A 115 3.68 16.48 19.52
N GLY A 116 4.32 16.55 18.35
CA GLY A 116 5.60 17.20 18.14
C GLY A 116 6.78 16.23 18.01
N GLU A 117 7.96 16.81 17.76
CA GLU A 117 9.16 16.06 17.38
C GLU A 117 9.69 15.13 18.49
N SER A 118 9.45 15.44 19.76
CA SER A 118 9.91 14.60 20.87
C SER A 118 9.26 13.22 20.89
N VAL A 119 8.00 13.11 20.44
CA VAL A 119 7.25 11.84 20.46
C VAL A 119 7.73 10.89 19.37
N ILE A 120 8.16 11.42 18.21
CA ILE A 120 8.66 10.57 17.11
C ILE A 120 10.06 9.99 17.36
N GLN A 121 10.76 10.49 18.38
CA GLN A 121 12.05 9.96 18.81
C GLN A 121 11.92 8.81 19.81
N THR A 122 10.70 8.48 20.23
CA THR A 122 10.44 7.39 21.16
C THR A 122 10.60 6.02 20.49
N ALA A 123 11.03 5.02 21.26
CA ALA A 123 11.13 3.64 20.79
C ALA A 123 9.77 3.07 20.34
N GLU A 124 8.68 3.53 20.96
CA GLU A 124 7.31 3.14 20.59
C GLU A 124 6.95 3.64 19.19
N PHE A 125 7.22 4.91 18.88
CA PHE A 125 6.99 5.45 17.54
C PHE A 125 7.84 4.73 16.48
N GLN A 126 9.13 4.51 16.75
CA GLN A 126 10.02 3.82 15.82
C GLN A 126 9.52 2.41 15.50
N SER A 127 9.13 1.64 16.52
CA SER A 127 8.54 0.31 16.36
C SER A 127 7.26 0.34 15.50
N MET A 128 6.35 1.27 15.78
CA MET A 128 5.11 1.43 15.01
C MET A 128 5.36 1.87 13.55
N HIS A 129 6.34 2.74 13.34
CA HIS A 129 6.72 3.20 12.01
C HIS A 129 7.34 2.06 11.19
N GLU A 130 8.30 1.33 11.75
CA GLU A 130 8.90 0.16 11.10
C GLU A 130 7.87 -0.92 10.78
N ALA A 131 6.95 -1.20 11.71
CA ALA A 131 5.85 -2.14 11.48
C ALA A 131 4.97 -1.69 10.30
N SER A 132 4.67 -0.40 10.18
CA SER A 132 3.90 0.14 9.05
C SER A 132 4.61 -0.07 7.71
N GLU A 133 5.95 0.07 7.66
CA GLU A 133 6.72 -0.20 6.46
C GLU A 133 6.71 -1.68 6.07
N VAL A 134 6.76 -2.57 7.06
CA VAL A 134 6.67 -4.01 6.81
C VAL A 134 5.30 -4.35 6.23
N VAL A 135 4.23 -3.78 6.77
CA VAL A 135 2.86 -4.01 6.26
C VAL A 135 2.71 -3.55 4.81
N ILE A 136 3.18 -2.35 4.44
CA ILE A 136 3.08 -1.91 3.03
C ILE A 136 3.91 -2.80 2.09
N LYS A 137 5.09 -3.27 2.51
CA LYS A 137 5.90 -4.24 1.74
C LYS A 137 5.16 -5.57 1.56
N ILE A 138 4.47 -6.06 2.59
CA ILE A 138 3.65 -7.28 2.50
C ILE A 138 2.49 -7.08 1.53
N ILE A 139 1.80 -5.92 1.59
CA ILE A 139 0.71 -5.56 0.67
C ILE A 139 1.19 -5.61 -0.78
N VAL A 140 2.31 -4.93 -1.11
CA VAL A 140 2.90 -4.93 -2.46
C VAL A 140 3.17 -6.37 -2.94
N CYS A 141 3.82 -7.18 -2.11
CA CYS A 141 4.15 -8.57 -2.44
C CYS A 141 2.89 -9.41 -2.72
N MET A 142 1.85 -9.27 -1.90
CA MET A 142 0.59 -9.99 -2.07
C MET A 142 -0.17 -9.52 -3.32
N GLN A 143 -0.19 -8.22 -3.60
CA GLN A 143 -0.78 -7.67 -4.81
C GLN A 143 -0.07 -8.16 -6.07
N ILE A 144 1.27 -8.20 -6.08
CA ILE A 144 2.06 -8.76 -7.18
C ILE A 144 1.70 -10.23 -7.42
N PHE A 145 1.64 -11.03 -6.35
CA PHE A 145 1.27 -12.44 -6.47
C PHE A 145 -0.16 -12.62 -7.01
N LEU A 146 -1.11 -11.83 -6.50
CA LEU A 146 -2.49 -11.82 -6.99
C LEU A 146 -2.58 -11.39 -8.46
N TYR A 147 -1.78 -10.41 -8.88
CA TYR A 147 -1.72 -9.96 -10.27
C TYR A 147 -1.31 -11.11 -11.19
N PHE A 148 -0.20 -11.80 -10.89
CA PHE A 148 0.29 -12.89 -11.74
C PHE A 148 -0.63 -14.12 -11.73
N LEU A 149 -1.27 -14.43 -10.59
CA LEU A 149 -2.30 -15.46 -10.51
C LEU A 149 -3.53 -15.13 -11.37
N SER A 150 -3.86 -13.85 -11.50
CA SER A 150 -4.99 -13.37 -12.29
C SER A 150 -4.65 -13.18 -13.78
N PHE A 151 -3.37 -12.97 -14.08
CA PHE A 151 -2.82 -12.78 -15.42
C PHE A 151 -2.87 -14.08 -16.25
N LYS A 152 -2.41 -15.21 -15.69
CA LYS A 152 -2.52 -16.53 -16.32
C LYS A 152 -3.95 -17.06 -16.25
N ILE A 153 -4.80 -16.65 -17.21
CA ILE A 153 -5.90 -17.37 -17.89
C ILE A 153 -6.35 -16.44 -19.01
N ALA A 154 -5.52 -16.36 -20.04
CA ALA A 154 -5.92 -16.04 -21.39
C ALA A 154 -5.32 -17.17 -22.23
N LYS A 155 -5.91 -18.37 -22.13
CA LYS A 155 -5.73 -19.33 -23.22
C LYS A 155 -6.41 -18.66 -24.41
N LYS A 156 -5.59 -18.33 -25.41
CA LYS A 156 -6.04 -18.00 -26.74
C LYS A 156 -6.71 -19.27 -27.25
N ASP A 157 -8.03 -19.25 -27.38
CA ASP A 157 -8.73 -20.22 -28.23
C ASP A 157 -8.23 -20.03 -29.68
#